data_AF-A0AA96MZV9-F1
#
_entry.id   AF-A0AA96MZV9-F1
#
_cell.length_a   1.000
_cell.length_b   1.000
_cell.length_c   1.000
_cell.angle_alpha   90.00
_cell.angle_beta   90.00
_cell.angle_gamma   90.00
#
_symmetry.space_group_name_H-M   'P 1'
#
loop_
_entity.id
_entity.type
_entity.pdbx_description
1 polymer ?
#
loop_
_entity_poly.entity_id
_entity_poly.type
_entity_poly.pdbx_seq_one_letter_code
_entity_poly.pdbx_strand_id
1 'polypeptide(L)'
;MRDQYGKRYRRDERPFAHEHHREEHHHRGGHRRKDHPRGGAKTFRRGRAIEFLDRLNVKRATLKQQLETPELQSINPILVGELKAVETIINEFTQLFEIHEDEIKRHDAPANEEEASEKGPAQEE
;
A
#
# COMPACT_ATOMS: atom_id res chain seq x y z
N MET A 1 12.99 -52.04 34.90
CA MET A 1 12.25 -51.17 33.97
C MET A 1 11.44 -50.19 34.80
N ARG A 2 11.39 -48.90 34.40
CA ARG A 2 10.42 -47.86 34.83
C ARG A 2 10.44 -47.46 36.33
N ASP A 3 10.19 -46.22 36.74
CA ASP A 3 10.15 -44.93 36.01
C ASP A 3 10.53 -43.78 36.97
N GLN A 4 11.00 -42.65 36.42
CA GLN A 4 11.24 -41.41 37.17
C GLN A 4 9.93 -40.64 37.34
N TYR A 5 9.53 -40.25 38.56
CA TYR A 5 8.72 -39.03 38.80
C TYR A 5 8.88 -38.53 40.25
N GLY A 6 9.95 -37.78 40.52
CA GLY A 6 10.11 -37.03 41.77
C GLY A 6 9.36 -35.69 41.72
N LYS A 7 8.32 -35.51 42.55
CA LYS A 7 7.61 -34.23 42.75
C LYS A 7 7.25 -33.98 44.23
N ARG A 8 8.24 -33.64 45.06
CA ARG A 8 8.16 -33.03 46.42
C ARG A 8 9.51 -32.35 46.69
N TYR A 9 9.72 -31.19 47.32
CA TYR A 9 8.88 -30.15 47.98
C TYR A 9 9.33 -28.77 47.40
N ARG A 10 8.88 -27.56 47.78
CA ARG A 10 7.99 -27.03 48.83
C ARG A 10 6.81 -26.26 48.18
N ARG A 11 6.07 -25.25 48.71
CA ARG A 11 5.98 -24.45 49.98
C ARG A 11 7.10 -23.45 50.34
N ASP A 12 7.13 -22.31 49.63
CA ASP A 12 7.53 -21.01 50.21
C ASP A 12 6.78 -19.85 49.52
N GLU A 13 6.22 -18.96 50.35
CA GLU A 13 5.96 -17.52 50.13
C GLU A 13 5.15 -17.00 48.91
N ARG A 14 3.84 -16.76 49.15
CA ARG A 14 3.17 -15.46 48.89
C ARG A 14 1.77 -15.43 49.55
N PRO A 15 1.42 -14.38 50.34
CA PRO A 15 0.13 -14.31 51.01
C PRO A 15 -0.98 -13.81 50.06
N PHE A 16 -2.05 -14.61 49.92
CA PHE A 16 -3.31 -14.15 49.34
C PHE A 16 -4.16 -13.50 50.43
N ALA A 17 -4.26 -12.17 50.43
CA ALA A 17 -5.11 -11.43 51.37
C ALA A 17 -5.50 -10.03 50.87
N HIS A 18 -6.33 -9.96 49.82
CA HIS A 18 -7.41 -8.96 49.81
C HIS A 18 -8.56 -9.40 48.92
N GLU A 19 -9.76 -9.31 49.48
CA GLU A 19 -11.02 -9.72 48.89
C GLU A 19 -11.97 -8.51 48.88
N HIS A 20 -12.81 -8.44 47.85
CA HIS A 20 -13.88 -7.47 47.63
C HIS A 20 -13.50 -5.98 47.48
N HIS A 21 -13.51 -5.51 46.23
CA HIS A 21 -14.44 -4.44 45.87
C HIS A 21 -15.18 -4.83 44.58
N ARG A 22 -16.49 -5.02 44.69
CA ARG A 22 -17.40 -4.98 43.54
C ARG A 22 -17.68 -3.52 43.24
N GLU A 23 -17.27 -3.02 42.08
CA GLU A 23 -17.86 -1.81 41.50
C GLU A 23 -18.38 -2.09 40.09
N GLU A 24 -19.70 -2.18 40.05
CA GLU A 24 -20.54 -2.49 38.91
C GLU A 24 -20.74 -1.24 38.04
N HIS A 25 -19.70 -0.81 37.33
CA HIS A 25 -19.82 0.32 36.39
C HIS A 25 -20.40 -0.10 35.04
N HIS A 26 -21.72 -0.25 35.00
CA HIS A 26 -22.51 -0.32 33.77
C HIS A 26 -22.50 1.02 32.99
N HIS A 27 -21.39 1.37 32.36
CA HIS A 27 -21.35 2.47 31.39
C HIS A 27 -21.47 1.98 29.95
N ARG A 28 -22.73 1.77 29.60
CA ARG A 28 -23.30 1.71 28.25
C ARG A 28 -22.92 2.98 27.46
N GLY A 29 -21.73 2.98 26.85
CA GLY A 29 -21.20 4.10 26.06
C GLY A 29 -20.68 3.58 24.74
N GLY A 30 -21.50 3.66 23.68
CA GLY A 30 -21.21 3.00 22.41
C GLY A 30 -19.86 3.41 21.84
N HIS A 31 -19.03 2.42 21.50
CA HIS A 31 -17.95 2.60 20.54
C HIS A 31 -18.56 3.05 19.21
N ARG A 32 -18.72 4.37 19.04
CA ARG A 32 -18.71 4.99 17.73
C ARG A 32 -17.40 4.51 17.11
N ARG A 33 -17.49 3.52 16.21
CA ARG A 33 -16.39 3.19 15.32
C ARG A 33 -16.18 4.46 14.53
N LYS A 34 -15.22 5.27 14.98
CA LYS A 34 -14.80 6.50 14.31
C LYS A 34 -14.50 6.05 12.89
N ASP A 35 -15.33 6.46 11.94
CA ASP A 35 -15.19 6.09 10.53
C ASP A 35 -13.78 6.48 10.13
N HIS A 36 -12.89 5.49 10.10
CA HIS A 36 -11.55 5.71 9.63
C HIS A 36 -11.73 6.03 8.15
N PRO A 37 -11.16 7.15 7.67
CA PRO A 37 -11.21 7.45 6.25
C PRO A 37 -10.73 6.20 5.51
N ARG A 38 -11.44 5.80 4.45
CA ARG A 38 -11.31 4.46 3.82
C ARG A 38 -9.96 4.23 3.11
N GLY A 39 -8.94 5.02 3.41
CA GLY A 39 -7.53 4.83 3.07
C GLY A 39 -6.69 4.32 4.25
N GLY A 40 -6.95 3.08 4.68
CA GLY A 40 -5.95 2.34 5.47
C GLY A 40 -4.74 1.95 4.61
N ALA A 41 -3.80 1.16 5.15
CA ALA A 41 -2.56 0.75 4.44
C ALA A 41 -2.74 0.14 3.03
N LYS A 42 -3.97 -0.26 2.65
CA LYS A 42 -4.35 -0.64 1.28
C LYS A 42 -4.16 0.49 0.25
N THR A 43 -4.44 1.75 0.58
CA THR A 43 -4.26 2.87 -0.37
C THR A 43 -2.80 3.23 -0.59
N PHE A 44 -1.96 3.23 0.44
CA PHE A 44 -0.51 3.45 0.27
C PHE A 44 0.13 2.38 -0.62
N ARG A 45 -0.20 1.10 -0.40
CA ARG A 45 0.28 -0.01 -1.25
C ARG A 45 -0.20 0.14 -2.69
N ARG A 46 -1.45 0.55 -2.92
CA ARG A 46 -2.01 0.79 -4.26
C ARG A 46 -1.37 1.99 -4.95
N GLY A 47 -1.14 3.10 -4.26
CA GLY A 47 -0.42 4.26 -4.80
C GLY A 47 1.01 3.91 -5.23
N ARG A 48 1.74 3.14 -4.41
CA ARG A 48 3.07 2.63 -4.79
C ARG A 48 3.02 1.62 -5.94
N ALA A 49 1.92 0.89 -6.11
CA ALA A 49 1.73 0.01 -7.25
C ALA A 49 1.53 0.80 -8.55
N ILE A 50 0.74 1.88 -8.52
CA ILE A 50 0.57 2.80 -9.66
C ILE A 50 1.91 3.46 -10.03
N GLU A 51 2.63 4.04 -9.05
CA GLU A 51 3.96 4.63 -9.26
C GLU A 51 4.98 3.64 -9.90
N PHE A 52 4.90 2.36 -9.55
CA PHE A 52 5.74 1.32 -10.14
C PHE A 52 5.29 0.94 -11.55
N LEU A 53 3.98 0.86 -11.81
CA LEU A 53 3.40 0.60 -13.13
C LEU A 53 3.82 1.67 -14.14
N ASP A 54 3.85 2.94 -13.73
CA ASP A 54 4.25 4.04 -14.61
C ASP A 54 5.72 3.94 -15.03
N ARG A 55 6.59 3.54 -14.10
CA ARG A 55 8.02 3.27 -14.42
C ARG A 55 8.16 2.14 -15.43
N LEU A 56 7.32 1.11 -15.37
CA LEU A 56 7.28 0.05 -16.38
C LEU A 56 6.75 0.56 -17.73
N ASN A 57 5.73 1.43 -17.73
CA ASN A 57 5.21 2.06 -18.93
C ASN A 57 6.24 2.97 -19.63
N VAL A 58 7.00 3.75 -18.86
CA VAL A 58 8.14 4.53 -19.37
C VAL A 58 9.19 3.60 -19.99
N LYS A 59 9.60 2.53 -19.29
CA LYS A 59 10.57 1.56 -19.83
C LYS A 59 10.07 0.89 -21.12
N ARG A 60 8.78 0.54 -21.18
CA ARG A 60 8.11 -0.01 -22.36
C ARG A 60 8.15 0.96 -23.54
N ALA A 61 7.92 2.25 -23.31
CA ALA A 61 8.00 3.28 -24.34
C ALA A 61 9.44 3.45 -24.86
N THR A 62 10.43 3.50 -23.97
CA THR A 62 11.86 3.56 -24.35
C THR A 62 12.28 2.35 -25.20
N LEU A 63 11.88 1.14 -24.83
CA LEU A 63 12.19 -0.07 -25.59
C LEU A 63 11.56 -0.06 -26.99
N LYS A 64 10.36 0.50 -27.15
CA LYS A 64 9.73 0.68 -28.47
C LYS A 64 10.51 1.68 -29.34
N GLN A 65 10.90 2.83 -28.78
CA GLN A 65 11.74 3.81 -29.47
C GLN A 65 13.10 3.24 -29.89
N GLN A 66 13.69 2.37 -29.06
CA GLN A 66 14.95 1.68 -29.36
C GLN A 66 14.80 0.69 -30.54
N LEU A 67 13.67 0.00 -30.68
CA LEU A 67 13.40 -0.89 -31.82
C LEU A 67 13.27 -0.13 -33.16
N GLU A 68 12.86 1.13 -33.13
CA GLU A 68 12.79 2.02 -34.29
C GLU A 68 14.16 2.63 -34.64
N THR A 69 15.16 2.51 -33.76
CA THR A 69 16.48 3.12 -33.93
C THR A 69 17.36 2.24 -34.85
N PRO A 70 17.81 2.72 -36.02
CA PRO A 70 18.53 1.90 -36.99
C PRO A 70 19.89 1.39 -36.47
N GLU A 71 20.51 2.13 -35.56
CA GLU A 71 21.80 1.81 -34.91
C GLU A 71 21.72 0.54 -34.05
N LEU A 72 20.52 0.15 -33.60
CA LEU A 72 20.28 -0.96 -32.69
C LEU A 72 19.73 -2.22 -33.38
N GLN A 73 19.60 -2.23 -34.71
CA GLN A 73 19.00 -3.35 -35.45
C GLN A 73 19.67 -4.71 -35.19
N SER A 74 20.99 -4.73 -34.93
CA SER A 74 21.74 -5.94 -34.60
C SER A 74 21.34 -6.58 -33.27
N ILE A 75 20.76 -5.80 -32.33
CA ILE A 75 20.29 -6.26 -31.02
C ILE A 75 18.76 -6.32 -30.92
N ASN A 76 18.01 -6.07 -32.00
CA ASN A 76 16.55 -6.13 -32.00
C ASN A 76 15.96 -7.44 -31.40
N PRO A 77 16.52 -8.65 -31.61
CA PRO A 77 16.03 -9.86 -30.95
C PRO A 77 16.07 -9.79 -29.41
N ILE A 78 17.06 -9.10 -28.85
CA ILE A 78 17.20 -8.87 -27.40
C ILE A 78 16.17 -7.84 -26.93
N LEU A 79 16.05 -6.72 -27.65
CA LEU A 79 15.09 -5.65 -27.33
C LEU A 79 13.63 -6.13 -27.39
N VAL A 80 13.28 -6.97 -28.37
CA VAL A 80 11.95 -7.62 -28.45
C VAL A 80 11.72 -8.56 -27.26
N GLY A 81 12.74 -9.32 -26.86
CA GLY A 81 12.67 -10.20 -25.68
C GLY A 81 12.45 -9.41 -24.39
N GLU A 82 13.18 -8.31 -24.20
CA GLU A 82 13.04 -7.44 -23.03
C GLU A 82 11.69 -6.70 -23.02
N LEU A 83 11.24 -6.17 -24.17
CA LEU A 83 9.92 -5.55 -24.30
C LEU A 83 8.81 -6.53 -23.90
N LYS A 84 8.86 -7.77 -24.40
CA LYS A 84 7.90 -8.82 -24.03
C LYS A 84 7.95 -9.17 -22.54
N ALA A 85 9.13 -9.19 -21.92
CA ALA A 85 9.27 -9.40 -20.49
C ALA A 85 8.63 -8.25 -19.68
N VAL A 86 8.86 -6.99 -20.07
CA VAL A 86 8.23 -5.81 -19.43
C VAL A 86 6.72 -5.83 -19.59
N GLU A 87 6.19 -6.14 -20.79
CA GLU A 87 4.75 -6.27 -21.01
C GLU A 87 4.12 -7.42 -20.21
N THR A 88 4.83 -8.54 -20.03
CA THR A 88 4.38 -9.65 -19.18
C THR A 88 4.28 -9.21 -17.71
N ILE A 89 5.30 -8.55 -17.18
CA ILE A 89 5.31 -8.03 -15.81
C ILE A 89 4.19 -7.00 -15.61
N ILE A 90 3.94 -6.10 -16.57
CA ILE A 90 2.82 -5.14 -16.52
C ILE A 90 1.47 -5.87 -16.37
N ASN A 91 1.25 -6.92 -17.16
CA ASN A 91 0.00 -7.67 -17.15
C ASN A 91 -0.20 -8.46 -15.84
N GLU A 92 0.84 -9.14 -15.35
CA GLU A 92 0.81 -9.85 -14.07
C GLU A 92 0.59 -8.89 -12.89
N PHE A 93 1.27 -7.73 -12.91
CA PHE A 93 1.22 -6.74 -11.85
C PHE A 93 -0.14 -6.02 -11.77
N THR A 94 -0.71 -5.63 -12.91
CA THR A 94 -2.06 -5.02 -12.96
C THR A 94 -3.14 -5.98 -12.47
N GLN A 95 -3.04 -7.28 -12.78
CA GLN A 95 -3.91 -8.31 -12.23
C GLN A 95 -3.72 -8.48 -10.72
N LEU A 96 -2.48 -8.63 -10.25
CA LEU A 96 -2.15 -8.88 -8.84
C LEU A 96 -2.57 -7.73 -7.91
N PHE A 97 -2.59 -6.50 -8.40
CA PHE A 97 -3.05 -5.32 -7.67
C PHE A 97 -4.47 -4.86 -8.01
N GLU A 98 -5.20 -5.57 -8.88
CA GLU A 98 -6.55 -5.20 -9.35
C GLU A 98 -6.62 -3.74 -9.85
N ILE A 99 -5.63 -3.29 -10.65
CA ILE A 99 -5.54 -1.88 -11.09
C ILE A 99 -6.45 -1.67 -12.30
N HIS A 100 -7.39 -0.73 -12.21
CA HIS A 100 -8.28 -0.35 -13.32
C HIS A 100 -7.67 0.79 -14.15
N GLU A 101 -7.99 0.86 -15.45
CA GLU A 101 -7.47 1.89 -16.36
C GLU A 101 -7.73 3.33 -15.89
N ASP A 102 -8.87 3.56 -15.21
CA ASP A 102 -9.28 4.87 -14.71
C ASP A 102 -8.35 5.41 -13.61
N GLU A 103 -7.58 4.53 -12.96
CA GLU A 103 -6.61 4.91 -11.92
C GLU A 103 -5.22 5.19 -12.49
N ILE A 104 -4.88 4.53 -13.60
CA ILE A 104 -3.68 4.85 -14.40
C ILE A 104 -3.82 6.28 -14.96
N LYS A 105 -4.96 6.56 -15.62
CA LYS A 105 -5.25 7.87 -16.22
C LYS A 105 -5.31 9.04 -15.21
N ARG A 106 -5.55 8.77 -13.92
CA ARG A 106 -5.58 9.78 -12.85
C ARG A 106 -4.20 10.21 -12.37
N HIS A 107 -3.17 9.39 -12.57
CA HIS A 107 -1.81 9.72 -12.16
C HIS A 107 -1.04 10.48 -13.25
N ASP A 108 -1.42 10.31 -14.52
CA ASP A 108 -0.93 11.13 -15.65
C ASP A 108 -1.47 12.58 -15.63
N ALA A 109 -2.50 12.87 -14.83
CA ALA A 109 -3.01 14.24 -14.67
C ALA A 109 -2.07 15.04 -13.74
N PRO A 110 -1.57 16.22 -14.14
CA PRO A 110 -0.71 17.02 -13.29
C PRO A 110 -1.47 17.46 -12.04
N ALA A 111 -0.90 17.17 -10.87
CA ALA A 111 -1.44 17.59 -9.57
C ALA A 111 -1.24 19.11 -9.37
N ASN A 112 -2.10 19.91 -9.99
CA ASN A 112 -2.16 21.37 -9.85
C ASN A 112 -3.60 21.82 -10.15
N GLU A 113 -4.45 21.95 -9.12
CA GLU A 113 -5.70 22.76 -9.13
C GLU A 113 -6.47 22.68 -7.79
N GLU A 114 -5.83 22.97 -6.65
CA GLU A 114 -6.54 23.47 -5.45
C GLU A 114 -5.73 24.61 -4.80
N GLU A 115 -6.44 25.59 -4.21
CA GLU A 115 -5.94 26.85 -3.61
C GLU A 115 -5.38 27.94 -4.54
N ALA A 116 -6.23 28.42 -5.45
CA ALA A 116 -6.16 29.80 -5.96
C ALA A 116 -7.56 30.46 -6.05
N SER A 117 -8.32 30.42 -4.94
CA SER A 117 -9.65 31.04 -4.86
C SER A 117 -9.98 31.59 -3.47
N GLU A 118 -9.29 32.66 -3.04
CA GLU A 118 -9.91 33.73 -2.25
C GLU A 118 -9.02 34.98 -2.14
N LYS A 119 -9.28 35.97 -3.00
CA LYS A 119 -9.59 37.38 -2.64
C LYS A 119 -9.70 38.22 -3.90
N GLY A 120 -10.84 38.88 -4.07
CA GLY A 120 -11.18 39.65 -5.27
C GLY A 120 -10.37 40.96 -5.41
N PRO A 121 -10.40 41.58 -6.59
CA PRO A 121 -9.66 42.81 -6.85
C PRO A 121 -10.22 43.97 -6.03
N ALA A 122 -9.34 44.68 -5.31
CA ALA A 122 -9.64 46.00 -4.79
C ALA A 122 -9.79 46.98 -5.95
N GLN A 123 -10.78 47.86 -5.86
CA GLN A 123 -11.06 48.89 -6.87
C GLN A 123 -10.08 50.06 -6.67
N GLU A 124 -9.52 50.58 -7.75
CA GLU A 124 -8.79 51.86 -7.76
C GLU A 124 -9.81 53.02 -7.90
N GLU A 125 -9.66 54.04 -7.06
CA GLU A 125 -10.14 55.43 -7.25
C GLU A 125 -8.94 56.38 -7.19
#